data_AF-E0S648-F1
#
_entry.id   AF-E0S648-F1
#
_cell.length_a   1.000
_cell.length_b   1.000
_cell.length_c   1.000
_cell.angle_alpha   90.00
_cell.angle_beta   90.00
_cell.angle_gamma   90.00
#
_symmetry.space_group_name_H-M   'P 1'
#
loop_
_entity.id
_entity.type
_entity.pdbx_description
1 polymer ?
#
loop_
_entity_poly.entity_id
_entity_poly.type
_entity_poly.pdbx_seq_one_letter_code
_entity_poly.pdbx_strand_id
1 'polypeptide(L)'
;MKRRKGSSLGSMHTVSEIRKHKRERNRKLLLEIYGLEKDPNLTKDARGRYVCALCKTKHLTEMSYVKHREGKKHREVLSRKEETTRIIPSFSIRNLVREGKKGYGIAVDYKLAEEMPQHRFVSSLEQGVEEYDECFGYLVFVCQPYENIGFKFENREIDRTSIYEDIDEETGAYMFHFFFQKTHD
;
A
#
# COMPACT_ATOMS: atom_id res chain seq x y z
N MET A 1 -3.54 -64.18 53.18
CA MET A 1 -3.06 -62.76 53.08
C MET A 1 -2.64 -62.47 51.64
N LYS A 2 -3.43 -61.71 50.86
CA LYS A 2 -3.04 -61.24 49.51
C LYS A 2 -2.33 -59.89 49.62
N ARG A 3 -1.04 -59.82 49.26
CA ARG A 3 -0.29 -58.56 49.17
C ARG A 3 -0.64 -57.84 47.87
N ARG A 4 -1.27 -56.67 47.97
CA ARG A 4 -1.49 -55.74 46.83
C ARG A 4 -0.14 -55.13 46.43
N LYS A 5 0.28 -55.30 45.17
CA LYS A 5 1.38 -54.51 44.58
C LYS A 5 0.84 -53.11 44.30
N GLY A 6 1.31 -52.13 45.07
CA GLY A 6 0.98 -50.72 44.90
C GLY A 6 1.69 -50.12 43.69
N SER A 7 0.87 -49.64 42.76
CA SER A 7 1.00 -48.41 41.95
C SER A 7 2.41 -47.92 41.61
N SER A 8 2.74 -47.98 40.31
CA SER A 8 3.80 -47.19 39.71
C SER A 8 3.63 -45.71 40.06
N LEU A 9 4.61 -45.14 40.75
CA LEU A 9 4.71 -43.69 40.93
C LEU A 9 4.74 -43.05 39.53
N GLY A 10 3.67 -42.32 39.19
CA GLY A 10 3.69 -41.39 38.07
C GLY A 10 4.76 -40.34 38.33
N SER A 11 5.66 -40.14 37.36
CA SER A 11 6.75 -39.16 37.44
C SER A 11 6.21 -37.78 37.85
N MET A 12 6.47 -37.36 39.10
CA MET A 12 6.12 -36.03 39.57
C MET A 12 7.09 -35.03 38.97
N HIS A 13 6.62 -34.24 38.00
CA HIS A 13 7.40 -33.15 37.45
C HIS A 13 7.84 -32.17 38.54
N THR A 14 9.10 -31.76 38.51
CA THR A 14 9.61 -30.78 39.47
C THR A 14 8.94 -29.42 39.26
N VAL A 15 8.88 -28.59 40.31
CA VAL A 15 8.34 -27.21 40.20
C VAL A 15 9.04 -26.41 39.10
N SER A 16 10.32 -26.70 38.84
CA SER A 16 11.11 -26.11 37.75
C SER A 16 10.58 -26.52 36.37
N GLU A 17 10.32 -27.81 36.15
CA GLU A 17 9.77 -28.36 34.91
C GLU A 17 8.36 -27.82 34.63
N ILE A 18 7.53 -27.72 35.66
CA ILE A 18 6.18 -27.14 35.55
C ILE A 18 6.25 -25.67 35.12
N ARG A 19 7.17 -24.88 35.70
CA ARG A 19 7.38 -23.47 35.31
C ARG A 19 7.88 -23.34 33.87
N LYS A 20 8.82 -24.20 33.46
CA LYS A 20 9.33 -24.25 32.09
C LYS A 20 8.22 -24.57 31.10
N HIS A 21 7.41 -25.60 31.37
CA HIS A 21 6.31 -26.02 30.50
C HIS A 21 5.22 -24.94 30.40
N LYS A 22 4.87 -24.29 31.51
CA LYS A 22 3.94 -23.14 31.51
C LYS A 22 4.47 -21.98 30.67
N ARG A 23 5.76 -21.64 30.82
CA ARG A 23 6.41 -20.57 30.06
C ARG A 23 6.40 -20.88 28.56
N GLU A 24 6.72 -22.10 28.18
CA GLU A 24 6.75 -22.53 26.77
C GLU A 24 5.35 -22.56 26.15
N ARG A 25 4.35 -23.06 26.88
CA ARG A 25 2.95 -23.03 26.45
C ARG A 25 2.43 -21.61 26.25
N ASN A 26 2.65 -20.71 27.22
CA ASN A 26 2.23 -19.32 27.11
C ASN A 26 2.90 -18.60 25.95
N ARG A 27 4.17 -18.95 25.68
CA ARG A 27 4.92 -18.45 24.54
C ARG A 27 4.28 -18.86 23.21
N LYS A 28 3.96 -20.14 23.05
CA LYS A 28 3.29 -20.67 21.84
C LYS A 28 1.95 -20.00 21.59
N LEU A 29 1.12 -19.88 22.62
CA LEU A 29 -0.17 -19.18 22.53
C LEU A 29 0.00 -17.72 22.11
N LEU A 30 1.02 -17.02 22.63
CA LEU A 30 1.29 -15.63 22.26
C LEU A 30 1.74 -15.51 20.80
N LEU A 31 2.64 -16.38 20.34
CA LEU A 31 3.10 -16.40 18.94
C LEU A 31 1.93 -16.61 17.97
N GLU A 32 1.02 -17.52 18.31
CA GLU A 32 -0.18 -17.83 17.53
C GLU A 32 -1.17 -16.66 17.52
N ILE A 33 -1.54 -16.12 18.70
CA ILE A 33 -2.50 -15.01 18.83
C ILE A 33 -2.02 -13.76 18.07
N TYR A 34 -0.74 -13.42 18.19
CA TYR A 34 -0.19 -12.19 17.59
C TYR A 34 0.41 -12.40 16.20
N GLY A 35 0.35 -13.62 15.66
CA GLY A 35 0.86 -13.96 14.32
C GLY A 35 2.35 -13.67 14.13
N LEU A 36 3.15 -13.76 15.20
CA LEU A 36 4.55 -13.33 15.19
C LEU A 36 5.45 -14.19 14.30
N GLU A 37 5.08 -15.45 14.05
CA GLU A 37 5.85 -16.35 13.18
C GLU A 37 5.85 -15.90 11.71
N LYS A 38 4.81 -15.16 11.28
CA LYS A 38 4.64 -14.66 9.91
C LYS A 38 4.92 -13.17 9.79
N ASP A 39 5.38 -12.52 10.86
CA ASP A 39 5.59 -11.08 10.87
C ASP A 39 6.86 -10.72 10.07
N PRO A 40 6.75 -10.04 8.92
CA PRO A 40 7.89 -9.74 8.05
C PRO A 40 8.88 -8.76 8.69
N ASN A 41 8.46 -8.03 9.72
CA ASN A 41 9.28 -7.05 10.41
C ASN A 41 9.96 -7.62 11.66
N LEU A 42 9.70 -8.87 12.04
CA LEU A 42 10.32 -9.50 13.22
C LEU A 42 11.51 -10.37 12.84
N THR A 43 12.68 -10.04 13.36
CA THR A 43 13.91 -10.85 13.22
C THR A 43 14.54 -11.10 14.59
N LYS A 44 15.51 -12.02 14.67
CA LYS A 44 16.31 -12.24 15.87
C LYS A 44 17.77 -11.93 15.59
N ASP A 45 18.42 -11.23 16.51
CA ASP A 45 19.87 -11.02 16.44
C ASP A 45 20.65 -12.27 16.87
N ALA A 46 21.97 -12.26 16.66
CA ALA A 46 22.87 -13.36 17.06
C ALA A 46 22.86 -13.67 18.58
N ARG A 47 22.35 -12.75 19.40
CA ARG A 47 22.18 -12.92 20.85
C ARG A 47 20.77 -13.38 21.23
N GLY A 48 19.89 -13.64 20.26
CA GLY A 48 18.52 -14.10 20.45
C GLY A 48 17.53 -13.00 20.87
N ARG A 49 17.90 -11.72 20.81
CA ARG A 49 16.97 -10.60 21.05
C ARG A 49 16.09 -10.38 19.83
N TYR A 50 14.86 -9.94 20.06
CA TYR A 50 13.89 -9.65 19.00
C TYR A 50 14.18 -8.27 18.41
N VAL A 51 14.28 -8.17 17.09
CA VAL A 51 14.62 -6.94 16.38
C VAL A 51 13.53 -6.62 15.38
N CYS A 52 13.01 -5.39 15.44
CA CYS A 52 12.12 -4.88 14.42
C CYS A 52 12.96 -4.43 13.21
N ALA A 53 12.83 -5.08 12.06
CA ALA A 53 13.57 -4.75 10.84
C ALA A 53 13.23 -3.33 10.33
N LEU A 54 11.97 -2.93 10.49
CA LEU A 54 11.48 -1.61 10.06
C LEU A 54 12.01 -0.47 10.95
N CYS A 55 11.87 -0.60 12.26
CA CYS A 55 12.22 0.46 13.22
C CYS A 55 13.66 0.37 13.75
N LYS A 56 14.36 -0.74 13.46
CA LYS A 56 15.71 -1.06 13.98
C LYS A 56 15.79 -1.07 15.52
N THR A 57 14.66 -1.29 16.20
CA THR A 57 14.57 -1.38 17.66
C THR A 57 14.82 -2.81 18.15
N LYS A 58 15.40 -2.94 19.34
CA LYS A 58 15.73 -4.23 19.97
C LYS A 58 14.86 -4.46 21.20
N HIS A 59 14.33 -5.67 21.34
CA HIS A 59 13.37 -6.08 22.36
C HIS A 59 13.84 -7.37 23.05
N LEU A 60 13.72 -7.41 24.38
CA LEU A 60 14.15 -8.54 25.20
C LEU A 60 13.13 -9.68 25.22
N THR A 61 11.85 -9.38 25.01
CA THR A 61 10.74 -10.33 25.07
C THR A 61 9.80 -10.14 23.87
N GLU A 62 9.06 -11.19 23.52
CA GLU A 62 8.03 -11.14 22.46
C GLU A 62 6.97 -10.10 22.76
N MET A 63 6.51 -10.01 24.01
CA MET A 63 5.53 -9.02 24.42
C MET A 63 6.05 -7.57 24.32
N SER A 64 7.34 -7.35 24.55
CA SER A 64 7.96 -6.03 24.33
C SER A 64 7.95 -5.65 22.85
N TYR A 65 8.16 -6.62 21.95
CA TYR A 65 8.04 -6.40 20.51
C TYR A 65 6.59 -6.15 20.07
N VAL A 66 5.62 -6.94 20.55
CA VAL A 66 4.19 -6.76 20.24
C VAL A 66 3.73 -5.35 20.58
N LYS A 67 4.04 -4.87 21.79
CA LYS A 67 3.71 -3.50 22.22
C LYS A 67 4.36 -2.44 21.34
N HIS A 68 5.57 -2.69 20.85
CA HIS A 68 6.24 -1.80 19.91
C HIS A 68 5.55 -1.78 18.55
N ARG A 69 5.22 -2.96 18.00
CA ARG A 69 4.52 -3.14 16.71
C ARG A 69 3.15 -2.44 16.70
N GLU A 70 2.41 -2.55 17.79
CA GLU A 70 1.10 -1.90 17.97
C GLU A 70 1.22 -0.40 18.32
N GLY A 71 2.43 0.09 18.55
CA GLY A 71 2.70 1.47 18.94
C GLY A 71 2.63 2.46 17.78
N LYS A 72 2.24 3.71 18.08
CA LYS A 72 2.09 4.80 17.10
C LYS A 72 3.34 5.04 16.24
N LYS A 73 4.52 5.03 16.87
CA LYS A 73 5.81 5.24 16.17
C LYS A 73 6.08 4.18 15.10
N HIS A 74 5.75 2.91 15.37
CA HIS A 74 5.93 1.85 14.39
C HIS A 74 4.99 2.04 13.19
N ARG A 75 3.74 2.41 13.46
CA ARG A 75 2.74 2.73 12.42
C ARG A 75 3.17 3.92 11.56
N GLU A 76 3.70 4.99 12.15
CA GLU A 76 4.20 6.16 11.40
C GLU A 76 5.36 5.79 10.46
N VAL A 77 6.26 4.90 10.88
CA VAL A 77 7.35 4.42 10.01
C VAL A 77 6.82 3.53 8.89
N LEU A 78 5.80 2.70 9.14
CA LEU A 78 5.12 1.93 8.09
C LEU A 78 4.53 2.86 7.03
N SER A 79 3.71 3.84 7.44
CA SER A 79 3.10 4.80 6.52
C SER A 79 4.14 5.58 5.71
N ARG A 80 5.23 6.03 6.35
CA ARG A 80 6.33 6.70 5.64
C ARG A 80 7.02 5.76 4.65
N LYS A 81 7.20 4.49 4.99
CA LYS A 81 7.80 3.51 4.08
C LYS A 81 6.89 3.28 2.87
N GLU A 82 5.59 3.15 3.09
CA GLU A 82 4.58 3.04 2.03
C GLU A 82 4.59 4.29 1.12
N GLU A 83 4.70 5.49 1.69
CA GLU A 83 4.86 6.74 0.93
C GLU A 83 6.14 6.74 0.09
N THR A 84 7.28 6.26 0.62
CA THR A 84 8.53 6.19 -0.14
C THR A 84 8.53 5.13 -1.25
N THR A 85 7.64 4.15 -1.17
CA THR A 85 7.46 3.14 -2.23
C THR A 85 6.52 3.59 -3.34
N ARG A 86 5.83 4.73 -3.17
CA ARG A 86 4.94 5.26 -4.21
C ARG A 86 5.74 5.65 -5.45
N ILE A 87 5.34 5.12 -6.59
CA ILE A 87 5.95 5.42 -7.88
C ILE A 87 5.04 6.43 -8.57
N ILE A 88 5.47 7.69 -8.63
CA ILE A 88 4.74 8.74 -9.35
C ILE A 88 5.31 8.82 -10.76
N PRO A 89 4.49 8.72 -11.81
CA PRO A 89 4.98 8.78 -13.19
C PRO A 89 5.42 10.21 -13.52
N SER A 90 6.40 10.34 -14.41
CA SER A 90 6.72 11.65 -14.98
C SER A 90 5.69 12.00 -16.07
N PHE A 91 5.35 13.28 -16.21
CA PHE A 91 4.33 13.69 -17.18
C PHE A 91 4.59 15.09 -17.75
N SER A 92 3.95 15.38 -18.87
CA SER A 92 3.91 16.71 -19.47
C SER A 92 2.53 17.01 -20.05
N ILE A 93 2.14 18.28 -20.02
CA ILE A 93 0.83 18.75 -20.50
C ILE A 93 1.08 19.85 -21.52
N ARG A 94 0.31 19.83 -22.61
CA ARG A 94 0.32 20.84 -23.66
C ARG A 94 -1.09 21.27 -24.02
N ASN A 95 -1.27 22.55 -24.32
CA ASN A 95 -2.50 23.05 -24.91
C ASN A 95 -2.52 22.70 -26.39
N LEU A 96 -3.64 22.17 -26.87
CA LEU A 96 -3.86 21.81 -28.28
C LEU A 96 -4.91 22.72 -28.90
N VAL A 97 -4.75 23.01 -30.18
CA VAL A 97 -5.74 23.72 -31.00
C VAL A 97 -5.88 22.99 -32.33
N ARG A 98 -7.11 22.56 -32.67
CA ARG A 98 -7.42 21.89 -33.96
C ARG A 98 -8.75 22.41 -34.49
N GLU A 99 -8.74 22.98 -35.69
CA GLU A 99 -9.97 23.47 -36.37
C GLU A 99 -10.83 24.44 -35.50
N GLY A 100 -10.17 25.26 -34.69
CA GLY A 100 -10.81 26.17 -33.74
C GLY A 100 -11.27 25.56 -32.41
N LYS A 101 -11.16 24.23 -32.25
CA LYS A 101 -11.38 23.57 -30.94
C LYS A 101 -10.11 23.66 -30.10
N LYS A 102 -10.27 24.04 -28.82
CA LYS A 102 -9.22 23.97 -27.80
C LYS A 102 -9.24 22.58 -27.15
N GLY A 103 -8.09 22.10 -26.71
CA GLY A 103 -7.95 20.79 -26.09
C GLY A 103 -6.65 20.68 -25.29
N TYR A 104 -6.42 19.49 -24.74
CA TYR A 104 -5.21 19.18 -24.00
C TYR A 104 -4.55 17.93 -24.58
N GLY A 105 -3.22 17.95 -24.58
CA GLY A 105 -2.41 16.79 -24.85
C GLY A 105 -1.53 16.47 -23.67
N ILE A 106 -1.62 15.24 -23.18
CA ILE A 106 -0.98 14.76 -21.97
C ILE A 106 -0.09 13.59 -22.36
N ALA A 107 1.18 13.66 -21.97
CA ALA A 107 2.11 12.56 -22.11
C ALA A 107 2.54 12.10 -20.72
N VAL A 108 2.40 10.81 -20.44
CA VAL A 108 2.73 10.18 -19.16
C VAL A 108 3.73 9.06 -19.40
N ASP A 109 4.76 9.00 -18.56
CA ASP A 109 5.86 8.04 -18.66
C ASP A 109 5.61 6.85 -17.73
N TYR A 110 5.17 5.74 -18.33
CA TYR A 110 4.80 4.49 -17.65
C TYR A 110 5.76 3.33 -17.97
N LYS A 111 7.08 3.58 -17.88
CA LYS A 111 8.14 2.57 -18.14
C LYS A 111 8.00 1.23 -17.43
N LEU A 112 7.34 1.21 -16.27
CA LEU A 112 7.17 0.02 -15.43
C LEU A 112 5.74 -0.54 -15.49
N ALA A 113 4.91 -0.10 -16.44
CA ALA A 113 3.53 -0.55 -16.55
C ALA A 113 3.44 -2.07 -16.65
N GLU A 114 2.61 -2.66 -15.79
CA GLU A 114 2.26 -4.08 -15.86
C GLU A 114 1.01 -4.32 -16.72
N GLU A 115 0.23 -3.26 -16.96
CA GLU A 115 -1.04 -3.26 -17.67
C GLU A 115 -1.26 -1.98 -18.48
N MET A 116 -2.20 -2.02 -19.43
CA MET A 116 -2.56 -0.86 -20.24
C MET A 116 -3.13 0.27 -19.36
N PRO A 117 -2.65 1.52 -19.48
CA PRO A 117 -3.18 2.64 -18.70
C PRO A 117 -4.67 2.84 -18.96
N GLN A 118 -5.41 3.09 -17.88
CA GLN A 118 -6.82 3.44 -17.92
C GLN A 118 -7.01 4.91 -17.59
N HIS A 119 -8.07 5.50 -18.12
CA HIS A 119 -8.41 6.89 -17.88
C HIS A 119 -9.90 7.06 -17.54
N ARG A 120 -10.21 8.09 -16.75
CA ARG A 120 -11.60 8.46 -16.44
C ARG A 120 -11.73 9.97 -16.29
N PHE A 121 -12.76 10.55 -16.89
CA PHE A 121 -13.21 11.90 -16.56
C PHE A 121 -14.09 11.86 -15.31
N VAL A 122 -13.77 12.70 -14.34
CA VAL A 122 -14.29 12.67 -12.97
C VAL A 122 -14.75 14.08 -12.61
N SER A 123 -15.91 14.19 -11.95
CA SER A 123 -16.42 15.46 -11.43
C SER A 123 -15.66 15.90 -10.18
N SER A 124 -15.73 17.18 -9.82
CA SER A 124 -15.10 17.68 -8.58
C SER A 124 -15.63 17.02 -7.30
N LEU A 125 -16.85 16.45 -7.34
CA LEU A 125 -17.44 15.72 -6.21
C LEU A 125 -16.78 14.35 -5.99
N GLU A 126 -16.31 13.71 -7.05
CA GLU A 126 -15.81 12.33 -7.03
C GLU A 126 -14.31 12.21 -6.71
N GLN A 127 -13.50 13.24 -6.92
CA GLN A 127 -12.04 13.16 -6.80
C GLN A 127 -11.51 13.03 -5.36
N GLY A 128 -12.20 13.63 -4.36
CA GLY A 128 -11.93 13.43 -2.93
C GLY A 128 -10.64 14.03 -2.35
N VAL A 129 -9.85 14.78 -3.12
CA VAL A 129 -8.57 15.42 -2.74
C VAL A 129 -8.70 16.94 -2.54
N GLU A 130 -9.18 17.66 -3.56
CA GLU A 130 -9.42 19.11 -3.51
C GLU A 130 -10.82 19.43 -2.94
N GLU A 131 -11.04 20.69 -2.54
CA GLU A 131 -12.38 21.18 -2.22
C GLU A 131 -13.30 21.13 -3.45
N TYR A 132 -14.61 21.00 -3.21
CA TYR A 132 -15.58 20.95 -4.31
C TYR A 132 -15.63 22.27 -5.06
N ASP A 133 -15.43 22.20 -6.38
CA ASP A 133 -15.56 23.33 -7.30
C ASP A 133 -16.16 22.86 -8.64
N GLU A 134 -17.37 23.31 -8.94
CA GLU A 134 -18.11 22.93 -10.15
C GLU A 134 -17.54 23.50 -11.45
N CYS A 135 -16.67 24.53 -11.36
CA CYS A 135 -15.98 25.10 -12.51
C CYS A 135 -14.89 24.18 -13.06
N PHE A 136 -14.57 23.07 -12.38
CA PHE A 136 -13.50 22.16 -12.77
C PHE A 136 -13.96 20.69 -12.90
N GLY A 137 -13.40 20.04 -13.91
CA GLY A 137 -13.38 18.59 -14.06
C GLY A 137 -11.96 18.06 -13.87
N TYR A 138 -11.86 16.74 -13.70
CA TYR A 138 -10.59 16.04 -13.51
C TYR A 138 -10.47 14.87 -14.47
N LEU A 139 -9.30 14.69 -15.08
CA LEU A 139 -8.95 13.52 -15.86
C LEU A 139 -7.98 12.68 -15.06
N VAL A 140 -8.42 11.50 -14.62
CA VAL A 140 -7.64 10.60 -13.78
C VAL A 140 -7.07 9.49 -14.63
N PHE A 141 -5.77 9.21 -14.48
CA PHE A 141 -5.10 8.05 -15.06
C PHE A 141 -4.75 7.04 -13.97
N VAL A 142 -4.92 5.76 -14.32
CA VAL A 142 -4.69 4.60 -13.45
C VAL A 142 -3.81 3.61 -14.22
N CYS A 143 -2.66 3.23 -13.65
CA CYS A 143 -1.76 2.26 -14.25
C CYS A 143 -0.87 1.65 -13.16
N GLN A 144 -0.99 0.36 -12.85
CA GLN A 144 -0.07 -0.28 -11.90
C GLN A 144 1.34 -0.41 -12.50
N PRO A 145 2.42 -0.21 -11.70
CA PRO A 145 2.47 0.00 -10.25
C PRO A 145 2.46 1.48 -9.82
N TYR A 146 2.10 2.39 -10.73
CA TYR A 146 2.11 3.81 -10.48
C TYR A 146 0.93 4.26 -9.62
N GLU A 147 1.13 5.33 -8.86
CA GLU A 147 0.05 6.04 -8.21
C GLU A 147 -0.88 6.69 -9.24
N ASN A 148 -2.16 6.78 -8.90
CA ASN A 148 -3.14 7.46 -9.73
C ASN A 148 -2.79 8.95 -9.81
N ILE A 149 -2.81 9.50 -11.02
CA ILE A 149 -2.59 10.93 -11.27
C ILE A 149 -3.87 11.57 -11.80
N GLY A 150 -4.14 12.80 -11.41
CA GLY A 150 -5.32 13.56 -11.83
C GLY A 150 -4.94 14.92 -12.43
N PHE A 151 -5.56 15.27 -13.54
CA PHE A 151 -5.38 16.55 -14.22
C PHE A 151 -6.64 17.40 -14.13
N LYS A 152 -6.53 18.56 -13.48
CA LYS A 152 -7.62 19.54 -13.35
C LYS A 152 -7.77 20.35 -14.64
N PHE A 153 -9.00 20.52 -15.11
CA PHE A 153 -9.32 21.33 -16.29
C PHE A 153 -10.66 22.04 -16.12
N GLU A 154 -10.89 23.13 -16.86
CA GLU A 154 -12.17 23.86 -16.86
C GLU A 154 -13.33 22.95 -17.27
N ASN A 155 -14.42 22.96 -16.49
CA ASN A 155 -15.58 22.12 -16.73
C ASN A 155 -16.36 22.58 -17.98
N ARG A 156 -15.92 22.09 -19.13
CA ARG A 156 -16.48 22.34 -20.45
C ARG A 156 -16.84 21.02 -21.10
N GLU A 157 -17.85 21.02 -21.96
CA GLU A 157 -18.24 19.79 -22.65
C GLU A 157 -17.09 19.24 -23.50
N ILE A 158 -16.74 17.98 -23.25
CA ILE A 158 -15.69 17.28 -23.97
C ILE A 158 -16.28 16.62 -25.21
N ASP A 159 -15.59 16.77 -26.34
CA ASP A 159 -15.88 16.01 -27.55
C ASP A 159 -15.27 14.60 -27.41
N ARG A 160 -16.07 13.62 -26.97
CA ARG A 160 -15.61 12.23 -26.77
C ARG A 160 -15.09 11.57 -28.05
N THR A 161 -15.52 12.03 -29.22
CA THR A 161 -15.03 11.50 -30.51
C THR A 161 -13.63 12.00 -30.85
N SER A 162 -13.17 13.05 -30.16
CA SER A 162 -11.85 13.64 -30.35
C SER A 162 -10.76 12.99 -29.50
N ILE A 163 -11.13 12.06 -28.61
CA ILE A 163 -10.20 11.37 -27.74
C ILE A 163 -9.27 10.51 -28.60
N TYR A 164 -7.97 10.68 -28.37
CA TYR A 164 -6.93 9.86 -28.96
C TYR A 164 -6.01 9.38 -27.84
N GLU A 165 -5.78 8.07 -27.79
CA GLU A 165 -4.88 7.43 -26.85
C GLU A 165 -3.91 6.50 -27.59
N ASP A 166 -2.67 6.47 -27.14
CA ASP A 166 -1.61 5.63 -27.70
C ASP A 166 -0.56 5.33 -26.64
N ILE A 167 0.04 4.15 -26.70
CA ILE A 167 1.18 3.79 -25.84
C ILE A 167 2.31 3.23 -26.70
N ASP A 168 3.50 3.76 -26.50
CA ASP A 168 4.72 3.15 -27.01
C ASP A 168 5.15 2.04 -26.04
N GLU A 169 4.98 0.78 -26.43
CA GLU A 169 5.33 -0.40 -25.62
C GLU A 169 6.84 -0.51 -25.34
N GLU A 170 7.70 0.08 -26.17
CA GLU A 170 9.16 0.03 -25.97
C GLU A 170 9.61 1.07 -24.93
N THR A 171 9.06 2.28 -25.00
CA THR A 171 9.46 3.37 -24.11
C THR A 171 8.57 3.54 -22.89
N GLY A 172 7.38 2.96 -22.89
CA GLY A 172 6.32 3.17 -21.90
C GLY A 172 5.66 4.55 -21.98
N ALA A 173 5.88 5.30 -23.08
CA ALA A 173 5.30 6.63 -23.25
C ALA A 173 3.83 6.53 -23.64
N TYR A 174 2.95 6.94 -22.74
CA TYR A 174 1.50 7.00 -22.97
C TYR A 174 1.09 8.42 -23.36
N MET A 175 0.40 8.56 -24.49
CA MET A 175 -0.15 9.81 -25.00
C MET A 175 -1.67 9.80 -24.92
N PHE A 176 -2.24 10.89 -24.41
CA PHE A 176 -3.69 11.09 -24.33
C PHE A 176 -4.06 12.51 -24.75
N HIS A 177 -4.87 12.63 -25.79
CA HIS A 177 -5.34 13.90 -26.32
C HIS A 177 -6.87 13.96 -26.31
N PHE A 178 -7.42 15.13 -26.02
CA PHE A 178 -8.86 15.39 -26.19
C PHE A 178 -9.11 16.87 -26.49
N PHE A 179 -10.26 17.16 -27.08
CA PHE A 179 -10.73 18.51 -27.37
C PHE A 179 -12.08 18.77 -26.73
N PHE A 180 -12.37 20.04 -26.47
CA PHE A 180 -13.69 20.50 -26.08
C PHE A 180 -14.61 20.64 -27.28
N GLN A 181 -15.92 20.54 -27.04
CA GLN A 181 -16.91 20.94 -28.04
C GLN A 181 -16.72 22.41 -28.42
N LYS A 182 -17.05 22.77 -29.67
CA LYS A 182 -16.98 24.16 -30.11
C LYS A 182 -17.98 24.95 -29.29
N THR A 183 -17.50 26.00 -28.64
CA THR A 183 -18.39 27.03 -28.09
C THR A 183 -19.05 27.73 -29.27
N HIS A 184 -20.37 27.60 -29.38
CA HIS A 184 -21.15 28.52 -30.21
C HIS A 184 -21.17 29.85 -29.47
N ASP A 185 -20.30 30.78 -29.89
CA ASP A 185 -20.44 32.20 -29.57
C ASP A 185 -21.55 32.82 -30.43
#